data_AF-A0A3P7JVN7-F1
#
_entry.id   AF-A0A3P7JVN7-F1
#
_cell.length_a   1.000
_cell.length_b   1.000
_cell.length_c   1.000
_cell.angle_alpha   90.00
_cell.angle_beta   90.00
_cell.angle_gamma   90.00
#
_symmetry.space_group_name_H-M   'P 1'
#
loop_
_entity.id
_entity.type
_entity.pdbx_description
1 polymer ?
#
loop_
_entity_poly.entity_id
_entity_poly.type
_entity_poly.pdbx_seq_one_letter_code
_entity_poly.pdbx_strand_id
1 'polypeptide(L)'
;MGIAAGDAPAPLEKATHSESLNFALLHAPTRTLQELFERTLNERDYTRAKSLAESYDTIDIDIVLKREWRDICNSQAVTVESVDTILRQIHDKDWVIEACSSSDAPSLQVQQALVDLGTSFPSAPLLAQVRLHHNARMLIVCEDVNEYIEVRNLSCLDAAFRFAERLNLVSLDRSIEQNYSLLVPFILDILSHIPPSVPPNRYEHLLPEKNGKEVQIDKVLFSFSIYHMAGSQV
;
A
#
# COMPACT_ATOMS: atom_id res chain seq x y z
N MET A 1 84.77 -18.63 64.34
CA MET A 1 84.22 -18.80 62.97
C MET A 1 83.03 -19.73 63.06
N GLY A 2 81.84 -19.22 62.80
CA GLY A 2 80.59 -19.97 62.93
C GLY A 2 80.19 -20.64 61.62
N ILE A 3 79.34 -21.65 61.74
CA ILE A 3 78.42 -22.06 60.68
C ILE A 3 77.19 -22.62 61.38
N ALA A 4 76.12 -21.81 61.42
CA ALA A 4 74.79 -22.26 61.78
C ALA A 4 74.20 -22.94 60.55
N ALA A 5 73.99 -24.25 60.61
CA ALA A 5 73.25 -24.99 59.60
C ALA A 5 71.76 -24.70 59.83
N GLY A 6 71.16 -23.87 58.97
CA GLY A 6 69.73 -23.66 58.95
C GLY A 6 69.04 -24.87 58.30
N ASP A 7 68.05 -25.44 58.99
CA ASP A 7 67.18 -26.46 58.43
C ASP A 7 66.43 -25.94 57.21
N ALA A 8 66.26 -26.81 56.21
CA ALA A 8 65.54 -26.49 54.99
C ALA A 8 64.05 -26.24 55.30
N PRO A 9 63.43 -25.20 54.73
CA PRO A 9 62.01 -24.93 54.94
C PRO A 9 61.16 -26.04 54.31
N ALA A 10 60.15 -26.51 55.05
CA ALA A 10 59.17 -27.47 54.55
C ALA A 10 58.41 -26.90 53.33
N PRO A 11 58.02 -27.73 52.34
CA PRO A 11 57.30 -27.26 51.17
C PRO A 11 55.93 -26.69 51.57
N LEU A 12 55.67 -25.43 51.21
CA LEU A 12 54.33 -24.84 51.31
C LEU A 12 53.43 -25.49 50.25
N GLU A 13 52.52 -26.36 50.69
CA GLU A 13 51.44 -26.85 49.83
C GLU A 13 50.58 -25.67 49.37
N LYS A 14 50.58 -25.40 48.06
CA LYS A 14 49.65 -24.43 47.47
C LYS A 14 48.24 -24.96 47.68
N ALA A 15 47.45 -24.24 48.47
CA ALA A 15 46.01 -24.46 48.57
C ALA A 15 45.38 -24.23 47.17
N THR A 16 45.14 -25.32 46.46
CA THR A 16 44.40 -25.30 45.20
C THR A 16 42.92 -25.31 45.57
N HIS A 17 42.39 -24.14 45.94
CA HIS A 17 40.96 -24.00 46.21
C HIS A 17 40.23 -24.05 44.86
N SER A 18 39.66 -25.21 44.53
CA SER A 18 38.78 -25.37 43.38
C SER A 18 37.34 -25.22 43.85
N GLU A 19 36.77 -24.03 43.69
CA GLU A 19 35.34 -23.84 43.93
C GLU A 19 34.53 -24.45 42.78
N SER A 20 33.73 -25.48 43.09
CA SER A 20 32.78 -26.05 42.13
C SER A 20 31.45 -25.32 42.25
N LEU A 21 31.07 -24.56 41.22
CA LEU A 21 29.72 -24.01 41.12
C LEU A 21 28.77 -25.11 40.62
N ASN A 22 27.82 -25.50 41.46
CA ASN A 22 26.78 -26.45 41.10
C ASN A 22 25.57 -25.69 40.56
N PHE A 23 25.35 -25.78 39.26
CA PHE A 23 24.14 -25.27 38.62
C PHE A 23 23.15 -26.41 38.44
N ALA A 24 21.91 -26.20 38.89
CA ALA A 24 20.79 -27.08 38.63
C ALA A 24 19.78 -26.35 37.74
N LEU A 25 19.43 -26.94 36.60
CA LEU A 25 18.36 -26.44 35.75
C LEU A 25 17.02 -26.70 36.45
N LEU A 26 16.44 -25.67 37.07
CA LEU A 26 15.17 -25.77 37.80
C LEU A 26 13.98 -26.03 36.86
N HIS A 27 14.03 -25.43 35.66
CA HIS A 27 13.00 -25.59 34.66
C HIS A 27 13.58 -25.31 33.27
N ALA A 28 13.24 -26.17 32.31
CA ALA A 28 13.37 -25.87 30.89
C ALA A 28 11.96 -25.59 30.37
N PRO A 29 11.68 -24.42 29.76
CA PRO A 29 10.43 -24.21 29.05
C PRO A 29 10.23 -25.35 28.04
N THR A 30 9.10 -26.05 28.10
CA THR A 30 8.76 -27.10 27.13
C THR A 30 8.44 -26.54 25.74
N ARG A 31 8.33 -25.23 25.61
CA ARG A 31 8.11 -24.52 24.35
C ARG A 31 9.04 -23.32 24.24
N THR A 32 9.54 -23.09 23.04
CA THR A 32 10.31 -21.88 22.75
C THR A 32 9.38 -20.66 22.65
N LEU A 33 9.94 -19.46 22.83
CA LEU A 33 9.20 -18.20 22.62
C LEU A 33 8.62 -18.12 21.19
N GLN A 34 9.38 -18.61 20.20
CA GLN A 34 8.96 -18.65 18.80
C GLN A 34 7.76 -19.58 18.60
N GLU A 35 7.78 -20.78 19.16
CA GLU A 35 6.63 -21.71 19.09
C GLU A 35 5.37 -21.16 19.76
N LEU A 36 5.53 -20.45 20.89
CA LEU A 36 4.43 -19.76 21.55
C LEU A 36 3.84 -18.68 20.63
N PHE A 37 4.70 -17.85 20.05
CA PHE A 37 4.30 -16.75 19.18
C PHE A 37 3.61 -17.23 17.90
N GLU A 38 4.19 -18.21 17.21
CA GLU A 38 3.61 -18.82 16.01
C GLU A 38 2.23 -19.43 16.29
N ARG A 39 2.09 -20.11 17.43
CA ARG A 39 0.79 -20.62 17.87
C ARG A 39 -0.22 -19.50 18.10
N THR A 40 0.17 -18.43 18.80
CA THR A 40 -0.71 -17.27 19.05
C THR A 40 -1.16 -16.60 17.75
N LEU A 41 -0.28 -16.46 16.76
CA LEU A 41 -0.63 -15.97 15.42
C LEU A 41 -1.61 -16.90 14.70
N ASN A 42 -1.42 -18.23 14.80
CA ASN A 42 -2.33 -19.21 14.20
C ASN A 42 -3.72 -19.22 14.84
N GLU A 43 -3.79 -18.95 16.15
CA GLU A 43 -5.03 -18.77 16.91
C GLU A 43 -5.71 -17.41 16.63
N ARG A 44 -5.08 -16.51 15.85
CA ARG A 44 -5.53 -15.14 15.54
C ARG A 44 -5.74 -14.26 16.79
N ASP A 45 -5.06 -14.56 17.89
CA ASP A 45 -5.04 -13.73 19.08
C ASP A 45 -4.02 -12.59 18.90
N TYR A 46 -4.40 -11.62 18.06
CA TYR A 46 -3.52 -10.49 17.69
C TYR A 46 -3.19 -9.61 18.88
N THR A 47 -4.08 -9.47 19.85
CA THR A 47 -3.84 -8.71 21.09
C THR A 47 -2.68 -9.32 21.87
N ARG A 48 -2.68 -10.64 22.05
CA ARG A 48 -1.59 -11.35 22.73
C ARG A 48 -0.32 -11.39 21.88
N ALA A 49 -0.44 -11.53 20.56
CA ALA A 49 0.72 -11.51 19.68
C ALA A 49 1.45 -10.15 19.71
N LYS A 50 0.70 -9.03 19.76
CA LYS A 50 1.25 -7.69 19.94
C LYS A 50 1.95 -7.54 21.29
N SER A 51 1.34 -7.99 22.38
CA SER A 51 1.98 -7.91 23.70
C SER A 51 3.25 -8.77 23.82
N LEU A 52 3.31 -9.92 23.11
CA LEU A 52 4.55 -10.68 22.97
C LEU A 52 5.61 -9.91 22.18
N ALA A 53 5.25 -9.28 21.06
CA ALA A 53 6.18 -8.47 20.28
C ALA A 53 6.70 -7.23 21.05
N GLU A 54 5.84 -6.58 21.83
CA GLU A 54 6.23 -5.44 22.68
C GLU A 54 7.13 -5.84 23.85
N SER A 55 6.99 -7.08 24.36
CA SER A 55 7.78 -7.55 25.51
C SER A 55 9.11 -8.19 25.12
N TYR A 56 9.27 -8.60 23.87
CA TYR A 56 10.47 -9.26 23.37
C TYR A 56 10.94 -8.64 22.05
N ASP A 57 12.05 -7.89 22.09
CA ASP A 57 12.66 -7.23 20.91
C ASP A 57 13.06 -8.19 19.78
N THR A 58 13.11 -9.50 20.03
CA THR A 58 13.41 -10.52 19.03
C THR A 58 12.23 -10.79 18.09
N ILE A 59 11.03 -10.33 18.43
CA ILE A 59 9.82 -10.50 17.64
C ILE A 59 9.50 -9.19 16.93
N ASP A 60 9.51 -9.23 15.59
CA ASP A 60 9.11 -8.08 14.78
C ASP A 60 7.58 -7.89 14.82
N ILE A 61 7.13 -6.76 15.39
CA ILE A 61 5.72 -6.36 15.48
C ILE A 61 5.06 -6.26 14.09
N ASP A 62 5.82 -5.91 13.04
CA ASP A 62 5.28 -5.79 11.69
C ASP A 62 4.72 -7.14 11.20
N ILE A 63 5.29 -8.27 11.64
CA ILE A 63 4.78 -9.60 11.28
C ILE A 63 3.34 -9.78 11.76
N VAL A 64 3.06 -9.33 13.00
CA VAL A 64 1.74 -9.41 13.61
C VAL A 64 0.77 -8.50 12.86
N LEU A 65 1.14 -7.23 12.68
CA LEU A 65 0.31 -6.21 12.03
C LEU A 65 -0.01 -6.57 10.58
N LYS A 66 0.99 -7.04 9.81
CA LYS A 66 0.80 -7.51 8.42
C LYS A 66 -0.12 -8.73 8.34
N ARG A 67 -0.07 -9.63 9.34
CA ARG A 67 -0.96 -10.80 9.40
C ARG A 67 -2.39 -10.41 9.73
N GLU A 68 -2.57 -9.55 10.74
CA GLU A 68 -3.87 -9.01 11.13
C GLU A 68 -4.54 -8.24 9.97
N TRP A 69 -3.79 -7.36 9.30
CA TRP A 69 -4.28 -6.63 8.12
C TRP A 69 -4.80 -7.57 7.04
N ARG A 70 -4.03 -8.60 6.66
CA ARG A 70 -4.45 -9.58 5.65
C ARG A 70 -5.73 -10.31 6.06
N ASP A 71 -5.85 -10.69 7.33
CA ASP A 71 -7.05 -11.38 7.81
C ASP A 71 -8.29 -10.49 7.76
N ILE A 72 -8.16 -9.20 8.08
CA ILE A 72 -9.25 -8.21 7.99
C ILE A 72 -9.62 -7.92 6.53
N CYS A 73 -8.63 -7.85 5.63
CA CYS A 73 -8.89 -7.75 4.19
C CYS A 73 -9.65 -8.97 3.66
N ASN A 74 -9.24 -10.18 4.07
CA ASN A 74 -9.88 -11.43 3.64
C ASN A 74 -11.32 -11.55 4.16
N SER A 75 -11.63 -11.00 5.34
CA SER A 75 -12.98 -10.97 5.90
C SER A 75 -13.81 -9.76 5.46
N GLN A 76 -13.24 -8.87 4.63
CA GLN A 76 -13.87 -7.63 4.18
C GLN A 76 -14.31 -6.71 5.35
N ALA A 77 -13.61 -6.78 6.47
CA ALA A 77 -13.92 -6.03 7.69
C ALA A 77 -13.05 -4.77 7.87
N VAL A 78 -12.44 -4.28 6.80
CA VAL A 78 -11.52 -3.13 6.83
C VAL A 78 -12.32 -1.87 7.19
N THR A 79 -11.85 -1.15 8.21
CA THR A 79 -12.41 0.13 8.67
C THR A 79 -11.35 1.23 8.62
N VAL A 80 -11.76 2.50 8.71
CA VAL A 80 -10.82 3.64 8.82
C VAL A 80 -9.93 3.48 10.06
N GLU A 81 -10.51 3.04 11.18
CA GLU A 81 -9.76 2.74 12.40
C GLU A 81 -8.69 1.66 12.19
N SER A 82 -8.99 0.61 11.41
CA SER A 82 -7.98 -0.42 11.10
C SER A 82 -6.81 0.11 10.28
N VAL A 83 -7.03 1.11 9.41
CA VAL A 83 -5.94 1.79 8.69
C VAL A 83 -5.03 2.53 9.68
N ASP A 84 -5.60 3.26 10.63
CA ASP A 84 -4.84 4.04 11.59
C ASP A 84 -4.16 3.20 12.67
N THR A 85 -4.83 2.15 13.15
CA THR A 85 -4.34 1.29 14.24
C THR A 85 -3.43 0.17 13.77
N ILE A 86 -3.46 -0.20 12.48
CA ILE A 86 -2.62 -1.27 11.93
C ILE A 86 -1.60 -0.70 10.95
N LEU A 87 -2.04 -0.17 9.79
CA LEU A 87 -1.12 0.20 8.71
C LEU A 87 -0.14 1.31 9.12
N ARG A 88 -0.58 2.32 9.89
CA ARG A 88 0.32 3.40 10.34
C ARG A 88 1.42 2.90 11.29
N GLN A 89 1.18 1.81 12.01
CA GLN A 89 2.13 1.24 12.97
C GLN A 89 3.20 0.36 12.31
N ILE A 90 3.00 -0.04 11.05
CA ILE A 90 3.96 -0.88 10.32
C ILE A 90 5.17 -0.04 9.89
N HIS A 91 6.37 -0.56 10.13
CA HIS A 91 7.64 0.09 9.81
C HIS A 91 8.03 -0.07 8.34
N ASP A 92 7.73 -1.22 7.75
CA ASP A 92 7.92 -1.51 6.33
C ASP A 92 7.00 -0.66 5.44
N LYS A 93 7.51 0.49 5.00
CA LYS A 93 6.73 1.49 4.24
C LYS A 93 6.38 1.02 2.84
N ASP A 94 7.25 0.26 2.18
CA ASP A 94 6.97 -0.29 0.86
C ASP A 94 5.79 -1.27 0.92
N TRP A 95 5.74 -2.11 1.96
CA TRP A 95 4.60 -2.98 2.19
C TRP A 95 3.32 -2.21 2.47
N VAL A 96 3.37 -1.15 3.29
CA VAL A 96 2.19 -0.30 3.58
C VAL A 96 1.67 0.37 2.31
N ILE A 97 2.57 0.88 1.46
CA ILE A 97 2.22 1.52 0.19
C ILE A 97 1.51 0.52 -0.74
N GLU A 98 2.04 -0.71 -0.86
CA GLU A 98 1.40 -1.75 -1.66
C GLU A 98 0.00 -2.08 -1.10
N ALA A 99 -0.10 -2.31 0.20
CA ALA A 99 -1.38 -2.60 0.87
C ALA A 99 -2.42 -1.49 0.68
N CYS A 100 -2.01 -0.21 0.75
CA CYS A 100 -2.88 0.93 0.48
C CYS A 100 -3.42 0.92 -0.95
N SER A 101 -2.57 0.58 -1.92
CA SER A 101 -2.92 0.61 -3.34
C SER A 101 -3.69 -0.60 -3.84
N SER A 102 -3.55 -1.76 -3.19
CA SER A 102 -4.15 -3.02 -3.63
C SER A 102 -5.46 -3.37 -2.91
N SER A 103 -5.85 -2.62 -1.88
CA SER A 103 -7.02 -2.95 -1.04
C SER A 103 -8.33 -2.71 -1.79
N ASP A 104 -9.20 -3.71 -1.84
CA ASP A 104 -10.55 -3.64 -2.42
C ASP A 104 -11.64 -3.42 -1.35
N ALA A 105 -11.30 -2.78 -0.22
CA ALA A 105 -12.26 -2.52 0.85
C ALA A 105 -13.53 -1.80 0.32
N PRO A 106 -14.75 -2.29 0.62
CA PRO A 106 -16.00 -1.81 0.03
C PRO A 106 -16.55 -0.56 0.75
N SER A 107 -15.71 0.43 1.00
CA SER A 107 -16.10 1.72 1.58
C SER A 107 -15.26 2.86 1.02
N LEU A 108 -15.91 3.90 0.47
CA LEU A 108 -15.21 5.10 -0.03
C LEU A 108 -14.39 5.80 1.06
N GLN A 109 -14.90 5.83 2.30
CA GLN A 109 -14.17 6.43 3.43
C GLN A 109 -12.88 5.66 3.73
N VAL A 110 -12.92 4.33 3.63
CA VAL A 110 -11.74 3.48 3.80
C VAL A 110 -10.76 3.69 2.64
N GLN A 111 -11.25 3.72 1.40
CA GLN A 111 -10.41 3.98 0.23
C GLN A 111 -9.72 5.35 0.30
N GLN A 112 -10.43 6.38 0.79
CA GLN A 112 -9.84 7.69 1.06
C GLN A 112 -8.71 7.59 2.09
N ALA A 113 -8.95 6.95 3.24
CA ALA A 113 -7.93 6.79 4.27
C ALA A 113 -6.68 6.04 3.77
N LEU A 114 -6.88 5.02 2.91
CA LEU A 114 -5.79 4.27 2.29
C LEU A 114 -4.98 5.13 1.30
N VAL A 115 -5.66 5.91 0.46
CA VAL A 115 -5.00 6.84 -0.48
C VAL A 115 -4.26 7.94 0.27
N ASP A 116 -4.85 8.51 1.31
CA ASP A 116 -4.24 9.54 2.15
C ASP A 116 -3.00 9.01 2.86
N LEU A 117 -3.06 7.79 3.41
CA LEU A 117 -1.91 7.15 4.02
C LEU A 117 -0.83 6.84 2.98
N GLY A 118 -1.18 6.23 1.85
CA GLY A 118 -0.23 5.87 0.81
C GLY A 118 0.49 7.08 0.21
N THR A 119 -0.23 8.18 -0.03
CA THR A 119 0.34 9.42 -0.57
C THR A 119 1.17 10.21 0.45
N SER A 120 1.08 9.87 1.74
CA SER A 120 1.88 10.52 2.79
C SER A 120 3.37 10.15 2.79
N PHE A 121 3.79 9.17 1.98
CA PHE A 121 5.17 8.72 1.90
C PHE A 121 5.92 9.37 0.71
N PRO A 122 6.66 10.48 0.91
CA PRO A 122 7.34 11.19 -0.18
C PRO A 122 8.49 10.38 -0.81
N SER A 123 9.04 9.42 -0.08
CA SER A 123 10.13 8.54 -0.53
C SER A 123 9.65 7.27 -1.24
N ALA A 124 8.34 7.12 -1.47
CA ALA A 124 7.79 5.97 -2.17
C ALA A 124 8.39 5.83 -3.59
N PRO A 125 8.51 4.61 -4.14
CA PRO A 125 8.92 4.42 -5.53
C PRO A 125 8.02 5.21 -6.50
N LEU A 126 8.59 5.79 -7.56
CA LEU A 126 7.86 6.64 -8.52
C LEU A 126 6.58 5.99 -9.04
N LEU A 127 6.65 4.71 -9.41
CA LEU A 127 5.48 3.97 -9.91
C LEU A 127 4.35 3.90 -8.87
N ALA A 128 4.70 3.69 -7.60
CA ALA A 128 3.71 3.64 -6.53
C ALA A 128 3.10 5.01 -6.27
N GLN A 129 3.89 6.09 -6.31
CA GLN A 129 3.37 7.46 -6.23
C GLN A 129 2.39 7.76 -7.37
N VAL A 130 2.76 7.42 -8.62
CA VAL A 130 1.89 7.62 -9.78
C VAL A 130 0.57 6.87 -9.62
N ARG A 131 0.62 5.60 -9.19
CA ARG A 131 -0.58 4.79 -8.93
C ARG A 131 -1.46 5.40 -7.83
N LEU A 132 -0.88 5.81 -6.70
CA LEU A 132 -1.63 6.41 -5.60
C LEU A 132 -2.25 7.77 -5.95
N HIS A 133 -1.53 8.62 -6.68
CA HIS A 133 -2.09 9.89 -7.16
C HIS A 133 -3.18 9.68 -8.22
N HIS A 134 -3.03 8.66 -9.08
CA HIS A 134 -4.09 8.27 -10.00
C HIS A 134 -5.33 7.78 -9.24
N ASN A 135 -5.16 6.88 -8.27
CA ASN A 135 -6.23 6.42 -7.38
C ASN A 135 -6.94 7.61 -6.71
N ALA A 136 -6.19 8.58 -6.17
CA ALA A 136 -6.76 9.79 -5.59
C ALA A 136 -7.64 10.57 -6.58
N ARG A 137 -7.21 10.69 -7.84
CA ARG A 137 -8.00 11.36 -8.89
C ARG A 137 -9.29 10.59 -9.19
N MET A 138 -9.22 9.26 -9.32
CA MET A 138 -10.41 8.44 -9.59
C MET A 138 -11.38 8.47 -8.41
N LEU A 139 -10.88 8.53 -7.18
CA LEU A 139 -11.73 8.60 -5.98
C LEU A 139 -12.58 9.88 -5.92
N ILE A 140 -12.06 11.01 -6.42
CA ILE A 140 -12.80 12.29 -6.52
C ILE A 140 -13.89 12.21 -7.60
N VAL A 141 -13.64 11.45 -8.67
CA VAL A 141 -14.53 11.36 -9.83
C VAL A 141 -15.72 10.44 -9.53
N CYS A 142 -15.47 9.28 -8.93
CA CYS A 142 -16.47 8.23 -8.76
C CYS A 142 -17.53 8.55 -7.69
N GLU A 143 -18.76 8.08 -7.91
CA GLU A 143 -19.88 8.29 -6.96
C GLU A 143 -19.91 7.27 -5.83
N ASP A 144 -19.53 6.03 -6.11
CA ASP A 144 -19.51 4.93 -5.15
C ASP A 144 -18.23 4.08 -5.25
N VAL A 145 -18.04 3.22 -4.25
CA VAL A 145 -16.82 2.44 -4.10
C VAL A 145 -16.67 1.35 -5.17
N ASN A 146 -17.76 0.78 -5.68
CA ASN A 146 -17.68 -0.26 -6.70
C ASN A 146 -17.22 0.36 -8.02
N GLU A 147 -17.77 1.52 -8.37
CA GLU A 147 -17.32 2.29 -9.52
C GLU A 147 -15.84 2.64 -9.40
N TYR A 148 -15.40 3.13 -8.24
CA TYR A 148 -14.00 3.43 -7.96
C TYR A 148 -13.07 2.22 -8.10
N ILE A 149 -13.39 1.09 -7.46
CA ILE A 149 -12.58 -0.13 -7.51
C ILE A 149 -12.42 -0.63 -8.95
N GLU A 150 -13.46 -0.51 -9.76
CA GLU A 150 -13.43 -0.94 -11.15
C GLU A 150 -12.49 -0.09 -12.01
N VAL A 151 -12.51 1.24 -11.84
CA VAL A 151 -11.81 2.15 -12.77
C VAL A 151 -10.46 2.63 -12.26
N ARG A 152 -10.13 2.49 -10.98
CA ARG A 152 -8.87 3.00 -10.38
C ARG A 152 -7.59 2.41 -10.97
N ASN A 153 -7.67 1.29 -11.68
CA ASN A 153 -6.53 0.68 -12.35
C ASN A 153 -6.52 0.94 -13.87
N LEU A 154 -7.49 1.71 -14.37
CA LEU A 154 -7.59 2.11 -15.77
C LEU A 154 -6.86 3.44 -15.99
N SER A 155 -6.50 3.75 -17.23
CA SER A 155 -6.08 5.12 -17.54
C SER A 155 -7.27 6.09 -17.36
N CYS A 156 -7.01 7.39 -17.18
CA CYS A 156 -8.12 8.36 -17.11
C CYS A 156 -8.99 8.36 -18.37
N LEU A 157 -8.40 8.02 -19.53
CA LEU A 157 -9.13 7.90 -20.79
C LEU A 157 -10.04 6.67 -20.80
N ASP A 158 -9.50 5.51 -20.40
CA ASP A 158 -10.27 4.26 -20.32
C ASP A 158 -11.38 4.35 -19.26
N ALA A 159 -11.14 5.02 -18.14
CA ALA A 159 -12.16 5.32 -17.15
C ALA A 159 -13.28 6.20 -17.75
N ALA A 160 -12.92 7.23 -18.53
CA ALA A 160 -13.90 8.06 -19.23
C ALA A 160 -14.72 7.26 -20.26
N PHE A 161 -14.08 6.35 -21.02
CA PHE A 161 -14.80 5.42 -21.89
C PHE A 161 -15.79 4.55 -21.11
N ARG A 162 -15.38 3.99 -19.96
CA ARG A 162 -16.26 3.20 -19.10
C ARG A 162 -17.47 3.99 -18.60
N PHE A 163 -17.28 5.24 -18.18
CA PHE A 163 -18.39 6.09 -17.74
C PHE A 163 -19.35 6.40 -18.91
N ALA A 164 -18.82 6.69 -20.09
CA ALA A 164 -19.61 6.93 -21.30
C ALA A 164 -20.44 5.70 -21.71
N GLU A 165 -19.82 4.53 -21.78
CA GLU A 165 -20.46 3.25 -22.13
C GLU A 165 -21.62 2.89 -21.19
N ARG A 166 -21.47 3.23 -19.91
CA ARG A 166 -22.46 2.94 -18.86
C ARG A 166 -23.50 4.01 -18.64
N LEU A 167 -23.42 5.12 -19.40
CA LEU A 167 -24.28 6.29 -19.21
C LEU A 167 -24.16 6.92 -17.82
N ASN A 168 -23.02 6.72 -17.13
CA ASN A 168 -22.73 7.49 -15.93
C ASN A 168 -22.20 8.86 -16.30
N LEU A 169 -23.11 9.72 -16.75
CA LEU A 169 -22.77 11.07 -17.21
C LEU A 169 -22.24 11.94 -16.06
N VAL A 170 -22.63 11.69 -14.81
CA VAL A 170 -22.14 12.45 -13.65
C VAL A 170 -20.66 12.19 -13.41
N SER A 171 -20.25 10.93 -13.35
CA SER A 171 -18.83 10.57 -13.22
C SER A 171 -18.04 10.93 -14.48
N LEU A 172 -18.66 10.85 -15.68
CA LEU A 172 -18.04 11.31 -16.92
C LEU A 172 -17.74 12.82 -16.89
N ASP A 173 -18.73 13.64 -16.51
CA ASP A 173 -18.60 15.10 -16.40
C ASP A 173 -17.47 15.46 -15.42
N ARG A 174 -17.47 14.86 -14.23
CA ARG A 174 -16.40 15.06 -13.24
C ARG A 174 -15.05 14.58 -13.76
N SER A 175 -15.00 13.45 -14.46
CA SER A 175 -13.76 12.92 -15.05
C SER A 175 -13.17 13.92 -16.04
N ILE A 176 -13.99 14.48 -16.93
CA ILE A 176 -13.55 15.48 -17.91
C ILE A 176 -13.14 16.77 -17.21
N GLU A 177 -13.92 17.28 -16.26
CA GLU A 177 -13.62 18.54 -15.55
C GLU A 177 -12.30 18.45 -14.78
N GLN A 178 -12.14 17.40 -13.94
CA GLN A 178 -10.95 17.25 -13.09
C GLN A 178 -9.68 16.92 -13.89
N ASN A 179 -9.83 16.41 -15.12
CA ASN A 179 -8.72 15.90 -15.93
C ASN A 179 -8.68 16.54 -17.33
N TYR A 180 -9.24 17.75 -17.46
CA TYR A 180 -9.49 18.39 -18.76
C TYR A 180 -8.24 18.50 -19.63
N SER A 181 -7.12 18.92 -19.06
CA SER A 181 -5.85 19.07 -19.79
C SER A 181 -5.34 17.77 -20.42
N LEU A 182 -5.73 16.62 -19.86
CA LEU A 182 -5.36 15.29 -20.33
C LEU A 182 -6.41 14.70 -21.27
N LEU A 183 -7.69 15.00 -21.05
CA LEU A 183 -8.80 14.38 -21.78
C LEU A 183 -9.28 15.21 -22.98
N VAL A 184 -9.03 16.52 -23.02
CA VAL A 184 -9.47 17.40 -24.12
C VAL A 184 -9.10 16.89 -25.52
N PRO A 185 -7.91 16.28 -25.77
CA PRO A 185 -7.58 15.77 -27.10
C PRO A 185 -8.45 14.59 -27.53
N PHE A 186 -9.07 13.90 -26.59
CA PHE A 186 -9.83 12.66 -26.79
C PHE A 186 -11.33 12.83 -26.61
N ILE A 187 -11.84 14.06 -26.44
CA ILE A 187 -13.27 14.30 -26.14
C ILE A 187 -14.18 13.68 -27.19
N LEU A 188 -13.86 13.81 -28.49
CA LEU A 188 -14.68 13.23 -29.54
C LEU A 188 -14.68 11.70 -29.48
N ASP A 189 -13.54 11.09 -29.16
CA ASP A 189 -13.44 9.64 -28.95
C ASP A 189 -14.28 9.22 -27.74
N ILE A 190 -14.17 9.94 -26.62
CA ILE A 190 -14.96 9.68 -25.41
C ILE A 190 -16.47 9.74 -25.71
N LEU A 191 -16.91 10.75 -26.44
CA LEU A 191 -18.32 10.89 -26.83
C LEU A 191 -18.78 9.77 -27.77
N SER A 192 -17.88 9.21 -28.59
CA SER A 192 -18.21 8.07 -29.46
C SER A 192 -18.51 6.77 -28.69
N HIS A 193 -18.08 6.67 -27.43
CA HIS A 193 -18.40 5.56 -26.53
C HIS A 193 -19.78 5.70 -25.88
N ILE A 194 -20.46 6.84 -26.03
CA ILE A 194 -21.84 7.00 -25.59
C ILE A 194 -22.76 6.24 -26.57
N PRO A 195 -23.63 5.32 -26.08
CA PRO A 195 -24.60 4.61 -26.91
C PRO A 195 -25.39 5.56 -27.85
N PRO A 196 -25.53 5.22 -29.15
CA PRO A 196 -26.24 6.07 -30.11
C PRO A 196 -27.73 6.34 -29.79
N SER A 197 -28.31 5.56 -28.86
CA SER A 197 -29.67 5.76 -28.36
C SER A 197 -29.80 6.96 -27.42
N VAL A 198 -28.69 7.52 -26.94
CA VAL A 198 -28.70 8.68 -26.03
C VAL A 198 -28.84 9.98 -26.83
N PRO A 199 -29.85 10.81 -26.53
CA PRO A 199 -30.02 12.09 -27.20
C PRO A 199 -28.81 13.03 -27.00
N PRO A 200 -28.34 13.75 -28.03
CA PRO A 200 -27.18 14.65 -27.94
C PRO A 200 -27.29 15.72 -26.87
N ASN A 201 -28.49 16.22 -26.56
CA ASN A 201 -28.70 17.22 -25.52
C ASN A 201 -28.30 16.78 -24.10
N ARG A 202 -28.03 15.49 -23.89
CA ARG A 202 -27.54 14.96 -22.62
C ARG A 202 -26.04 15.10 -22.43
N TYR A 203 -25.28 15.31 -23.52
CA TYR A 203 -23.82 15.37 -23.50
C TYR A 203 -23.25 16.49 -24.38
N GLU A 204 -24.10 17.34 -24.97
CA GLU A 204 -23.66 18.44 -25.84
C GLU A 204 -22.80 19.48 -25.10
N HIS A 205 -22.96 19.61 -23.78
CA HIS A 205 -22.14 20.47 -22.93
C HIS A 205 -20.68 20.00 -22.81
N LEU A 206 -20.39 18.75 -23.16
CA LEU A 206 -19.03 18.21 -23.19
C LEU A 206 -18.31 18.52 -24.51
N LEU A 207 -19.01 19.01 -25.53
CA LEU A 207 -18.39 19.35 -26.80
C LEU A 207 -17.44 20.55 -26.59
N PRO A 208 -16.24 20.53 -27.22
CA PRO A 208 -15.33 21.67 -27.14
C PRO A 208 -15.99 22.95 -27.73
N GLU A 209 -16.21 23.97 -26.91
CA GLU A 209 -16.77 25.24 -27.39
C GLU A 209 -15.78 26.02 -28.26
N LYS A 210 -16.28 26.55 -29.38
CA LYS A 210 -15.51 27.38 -30.34
C LYS A 210 -15.44 28.85 -29.89
N ASN A 211 -15.10 29.14 -28.64
CA ASN A 211 -15.06 30.52 -28.11
C ASN A 211 -13.63 31.05 -27.89
N GLY A 212 -12.90 31.23 -29.00
CA GLY A 212 -11.92 32.33 -29.11
C GLY A 212 -10.43 32.03 -28.86
N LYS A 213 -10.05 30.80 -28.56
CA LYS A 213 -8.67 30.33 -28.77
C LYS A 213 -8.74 29.06 -29.58
N GLU A 214 -8.02 29.01 -30.70
CA GLU A 214 -7.83 27.80 -31.50
C GLU A 214 -7.49 26.63 -30.56
N VAL A 215 -8.47 25.75 -30.32
CA VAL A 215 -8.12 24.35 -30.13
C VAL A 215 -7.65 23.95 -31.51
N GLN A 216 -6.33 23.83 -31.69
CA GLN A 216 -5.78 23.23 -32.89
C GLN A 216 -6.14 21.74 -32.85
N ILE A 217 -7.40 21.43 -33.17
CA ILE A 217 -7.90 20.08 -33.41
C ILE A 217 -7.01 19.44 -34.49
N ASP A 218 -6.49 20.26 -35.43
CA ASP A 218 -5.50 19.85 -36.42
C ASP A 218 -4.19 19.31 -35.78
N LYS A 219 -3.65 19.93 -34.72
CA LYS A 219 -2.44 19.39 -34.07
C LYS A 219 -2.66 18.05 -33.35
N VAL A 220 -3.88 17.80 -32.89
CA VAL A 220 -4.24 16.55 -32.20
C VAL A 220 -4.49 15.43 -33.21
N LEU A 221 -5.15 15.73 -34.33
CA LEU A 221 -5.41 14.75 -35.39
C LEU A 221 -4.13 14.40 -36.19
N PHE A 222 -3.22 15.36 -36.40
CA PHE A 222 -1.97 15.10 -37.11
C PHE A 222 -0.91 14.38 -36.26
N SER A 223 -0.94 14.46 -34.93
CA SER A 223 0.01 13.71 -34.10
C SER A 223 -0.28 12.20 -34.12
N PHE A 224 -1.55 11.79 -34.10
CA PHE A 224 -1.94 10.37 -34.19
C PHE A 224 -1.68 9.75 -35.57
N SER A 225 -1.84 10.51 -36.66
CA SER A 225 -1.60 10.00 -38.01
C SER A 225 -0.11 9.73 -38.31
N ILE A 226 0.80 10.50 -37.72
CA ILE A 226 2.24 10.33 -37.93
C ILE A 226 2.79 9.09 -37.19
N TYR A 227 2.29 8.76 -36.00
CA TYR A 227 2.71 7.55 -35.29
C TYR A 227 2.23 6.26 -35.96
N HIS A 228 1.07 6.27 -36.63
CA HIS A 228 0.58 5.09 -37.33
C HIS A 228 1.25 4.86 -38.70
N MET A 229 1.78 5.92 -39.34
CA MET A 229 2.52 5.82 -40.60
C MET A 229 4.03 5.61 -40.44
N ALA A 230 4.62 5.92 -39.28
CA ALA A 230 6.04 5.67 -39.01
C ALA A 230 6.36 4.24 -38.54
N GLY A 231 5.35 3.44 -38.16
CA GLY A 231 5.53 2.05 -37.71
C GLY A 231 5.46 0.98 -38.80
N SER A 232 5.45 1.36 -40.09
CA SER A 232 5.33 0.40 -41.22
C SER A 232 6.50 0.37 -42.19
N GLN A 233 7.62 1.04 -41.91
CA GLN A 233 8.89 0.78 -42.59
C GLN A 233 10.07 1.03 -41.65
N VAL A 234 10.56 -0.03 -40.99
CA VAL A 234 11.86 -0.71 -41.16
C VAL A 234 11.83 -1.99 -40.32
#